data_AF-A0A7V9GPE5-F1
#
_entry.id   AF-A0A7V9GPE5-F1
#
_cell.length_a   1.000
_cell.length_b   1.000
_cell.length_c   1.000
_cell.angle_alpha   90.00
_cell.angle_beta   90.00
_cell.angle_gamma   90.00
#
_symmetry.space_group_name_H-M   'P 1'
#
loop_
_entity.id
_entity.type
_entity.pdbx_description
1 polymer ?
#
loop_
_entity_poly.entity_id
_entity_poly.type
_entity_poly.pdbx_seq_one_letter_code
_entity_poly.pdbx_strand_id
1 'polypeptide(L)' 'MAIEQNELVLIDFWASWCMPCNEEFPFLNNAYTQLSSRNFDIISISIDKKTDQWKKAIAQFNPLWQLQLIEPNAWESETI' A
#
# COMPACT_ATOMS: atom_id res chain seq x y z
N MET A 1 -3.99 -10.57 15.95
CA MET A 1 -3.71 -9.33 15.19
C MET A 1 -3.57 -9.70 13.71
N ALA A 2 -4.02 -8.84 12.78
CA ALA A 2 -4.23 -9.19 11.35
C ALA A 2 -2.99 -9.70 10.59
N ILE A 3 -1.80 -9.60 11.19
CA ILE A 3 -0.50 -9.92 10.59
C ILE A 3 0.14 -11.18 11.21
N GLU A 4 -0.37 -11.71 12.32
CA GLU A 4 0.28 -12.80 13.09
C GLU A 4 0.35 -14.14 12.35
N GLN A 5 -0.44 -14.33 11.29
CA GLN A 5 -0.46 -15.56 10.50
C GLN A 5 0.28 -15.43 9.16
N ASN A 6 0.79 -14.23 8.83
CA ASN A 6 1.49 -13.99 7.58
C ASN A 6 2.97 -14.35 7.73
N GLU A 7 3.47 -15.22 6.84
CA GLU A 7 4.90 -15.61 6.83
C GLU A 7 5.77 -14.55 6.14
N LEU A 8 5.18 -13.81 5.20
CA LEU A 8 5.86 -12.75 4.47
C LEU A 8 4.92 -11.54 4.31
N VAL A 9 5.43 -10.37 4.66
CA VAL A 9 4.70 -9.11 4.50
C VAL A 9 5.54 -8.15 3.68
N LEU A 10 5.00 -7.70 2.56
CA LEU A 10 5.59 -6.62 1.77
C LEU A 10 5.06 -5.28 2.30
N ILE A 11 5.95 -4.37 2.61
CA ILE A 11 5.59 -2.99 2.96
C ILE A 11 5.89 -2.11 1.75
N ASP A 12 4.87 -1.43 1.26
CA ASP A 12 4.90 -0.58 0.08
C ASP A 12 4.68 0.89 0.50
N PHE A 13 5.71 1.73 0.33
CA PHE A 13 5.60 3.16 0.58
C PHE A 13 5.38 3.89 -0.74
N TRP A 14 4.22 4.53 -0.90
CA TRP A 14 3.82 5.11 -2.17
C TRP A 14 3.14 6.47 -2.00
N ALA A 15 2.85 7.13 -3.12
CA ALA A 15 2.05 8.36 -3.12
C ALA A 15 1.29 8.53 -4.44
N SER A 16 0.12 9.16 -4.41
CA SER A 16 -0.69 9.40 -5.61
C SER A 16 0.04 10.23 -6.67
N TRP A 17 0.95 11.12 -6.25
CA TRP A 17 1.80 11.94 -7.11
C TRP A 17 3.06 11.21 -7.61
N CYS A 18 3.37 10.01 -7.08
CA CYS A 18 4.49 9.19 -7.52
C CYS A 18 4.08 8.39 -8.76
N MET A 19 4.34 8.96 -9.94
CA MET A 19 4.03 8.31 -11.22
C MET A 19 4.63 6.90 -11.38
N PRO A 20 5.92 6.63 -11.06
CA PRO A 20 6.45 5.27 -11.13
C PRO A 20 5.76 4.32 -10.13
N CYS A 21 5.42 4.77 -8.91
CA CYS A 21 4.69 3.96 -7.94
C CYS A 21 3.30 3.55 -8.48
N ASN A 22 2.62 4.45 -9.20
CA ASN A 22 1.33 4.16 -9.81
C ASN A 22 1.41 3.07 -10.90
N GLU A 23 2.53 2.99 -11.62
CA GLU A 23 2.78 1.95 -12.62
C GLU A 23 3.07 0.58 -12.00
N GLU A 24 3.43 0.53 -10.70
CA GLU A 24 3.72 -0.71 -9.97
C GLU A 24 2.45 -1.44 -9.49
N PHE A 25 1.33 -0.74 -9.32
CA PHE A 25 0.07 -1.32 -8.82
C PHE A 25 -0.40 -2.58 -9.57
N PRO A 26 -0.42 -2.62 -10.92
CA PRO A 26 -0.80 -3.82 -11.66
C PRO A 26 0.12 -5.02 -11.37
N PHE A 27 1.42 -4.77 -11.19
CA PHE A 27 2.39 -5.82 -10.85
C PHE A 27 2.21 -6.31 -9.42
N LEU A 28 1.93 -5.41 -8.48
CA LEU A 28 1.61 -5.76 -7.10
C LEU A 28 0.32 -6.57 -7.00
N ASN A 29 -0.73 -6.21 -7.76
CA ASN A 29 -1.95 -7.00 -7.86
C ASN A 29 -1.70 -8.41 -8.42
N ASN A 30 -0.84 -8.52 -9.43
CA ASN A 30 -0.45 -9.81 -9.99
C ASN A 30 0.34 -10.65 -8.97
N ALA A 31 1.31 -10.05 -8.27
CA ALA A 31 2.09 -10.70 -7.23
C ALA A 31 1.21 -11.17 -6.06
N TYR A 32 0.30 -10.32 -5.58
CA TYR A 32 -0.66 -10.66 -4.53
C TYR A 32 -1.56 -11.83 -4.95
N THR A 33 -2.05 -11.83 -6.19
CA THR A 33 -2.85 -12.96 -6.72
C THR A 33 -2.06 -14.28 -6.71
N GLN A 34 -0.78 -14.25 -7.07
CA GLN A 34 0.06 -15.46 -7.09
C GLN A 34 0.48 -15.94 -5.69
N LEU A 35 0.69 -15.01 -4.75
CA LEU A 35 1.30 -15.27 -3.45
C LEU A 35 0.30 -15.34 -2.29
N SER A 36 -0.93 -14.83 -2.43
CA SER A 36 -1.96 -14.80 -1.37
C SER A 36 -2.26 -16.16 -0.74
N SER A 37 -2.07 -17.27 -1.47
CA SER A 37 -2.22 -18.63 -0.93
C SER A 37 -1.09 -19.08 0.00
N ARG A 38 -0.02 -18.29 0.13
CA ARG A 38 1.21 -18.61 0.88
C ARG A 38 1.39 -17.71 2.11
N ASN A 39 0.30 -17.31 2.76
CA ASN A 39 0.35 -16.42 3.93
C ASN A 39 1.13 -15.12 3.64
N PHE A 40 0.93 -14.57 2.44
CA PHE A 40 1.55 -13.33 1.98
C PHE A 40 0.55 -12.19 2.03
N ASP A 41 0.97 -11.04 2.55
CA ASP A 41 0.15 -9.84 2.57
C ASP A 41 0.97 -8.59 2.20
N ILE A 42 0.28 -7.55 1.77
CA ILE A 42 0.87 -6.26 1.42
C ILE A 42 0.26 -5.19 2.32
N ILE A 43 1.13 -4.37 2.91
CA ILE A 43 0.73 -3.17 3.65
C ILE A 43 1.22 -1.98 2.86
N SER A 44 0.28 -1.22 2.30
CA SER A 44 0.61 0.00 1.58
C SER A 44 0.45 1.20 2.50
N ILE A 45 1.51 2.01 2.61
CA ILE A 45 1.56 3.24 3.40
C ILE A 45 1.73 4.40 2.41
N SER A 46 0.66 5.17 2.24
CA SER A 46 0.69 6.37 1.41
C SER A 46 1.29 7.55 2.19
N ILE A 47 2.17 8.31 1.55
CA ILE A 47 2.71 9.59 2.05
C ILE A 47 2.01 10.81 1.44
N ASP A 48 0.77 10.63 0.95
CA ASP A 48 -0.03 11.73 0.44
C ASP A 48 -0.40 12.71 1.55
N LYS A 49 -0.14 14.01 1.34
CA LYS A 49 -0.52 15.06 2.29
C LYS A 49 -2.04 15.25 2.40
N LYS A 50 -2.80 14.79 1.40
CA LYS A 50 -4.27 14.95 1.34
C LYS A 50 -4.94 13.59 1.20
N THR A 51 -5.73 13.23 2.22
CA THR A 51 -6.51 11.98 2.24
C THR A 51 -7.42 11.81 1.02
N ASP A 52 -7.94 12.90 0.45
CA ASP A 52 -8.80 12.82 -0.74
C ASP A 52 -8.03 12.39 -1.99
N GLN A 53 -6.76 12.75 -2.12
CA GLN A 53 -5.93 12.33 -3.25
C GLN A 53 -5.64 10.84 -3.16
N TRP A 54 -5.26 10.38 -1.97
CA TRP A 54 -5.06 8.98 -1.66
C TRP A 54 -6.32 8.12 -1.90
N LYS A 55 -7.48 8.54 -1.39
CA LYS A 55 -8.76 7.85 -1.62
C LYS A 55 -9.11 7.72 -3.10
N LYS A 56 -8.89 8.79 -3.88
CA LYS A 56 -9.11 8.77 -5.32
C LYS A 56 -8.15 7.81 -6.02
N ALA A 57 -6.87 7.81 -5.64
CA ALA A 57 -5.87 6.91 -6.19
C ALA A 57 -6.20 5.45 -5.86
N ILE A 58 -6.54 5.11 -4.61
CA ILE A 58 -6.98 3.75 -4.26
C ILE A 58 -8.20 3.32 -5.06
N ALA A 59 -9.21 4.19 -5.19
CA ALA A 59 -10.40 3.88 -5.97
C ALA A 59 -10.08 3.67 -7.47
N GLN A 60 -9.05 4.34 -7.98
CA GLN A 60 -8.59 4.20 -9.37
C GLN A 60 -7.79 2.92 -9.58
N PHE A 61 -6.84 2.60 -8.69
CA PHE A 61 -5.93 1.47 -8.86
C PHE A 61 -6.47 0.15 -8.32
N ASN A 62 -7.50 0.21 -7.47
CA ASN A 62 -8.23 -0.95 -6.93
C ASN A 62 -7.30 -2.07 -6.43
N PRO A 63 -6.44 -1.78 -5.43
CA PRO A 63 -5.52 -2.78 -4.87
C PRO A 63 -6.29 -3.95 -4.26
N LEU A 64 -5.77 -5.17 -4.43
CA LEU A 64 -6.43 -6.41 -3.97
C LEU A 64 -6.24 -6.70 -2.47
N TRP A 65 -5.30 -6.01 -1.81
CA TRP A 65 -5.01 -6.15 -0.39
C TRP A 65 -5.76 -5.11 0.45
N GLN A 66 -6.08 -5.46 1.70
CA GLN A 66 -6.98 -4.68 2.55
C GLN A 66 -6.27 -3.62 3.40
N LEU A 67 -5.00 -3.82 3.72
CA LEU A 67 -4.24 -2.94 4.61
C LEU A 67 -3.67 -1.75 3.83
N GLN A 68 -4.45 -0.67 3.82
CA GLN A 68 -4.11 0.62 3.20
C GLN A 68 -4.06 1.69 4.30
N LEU A 69 -2.89 2.29 4.49
CA LEU A 69 -2.64 3.33 5.48
C LEU A 69 -2.21 4.63 4.78
N ILE A 70 -2.37 5.74 5.48
CA ILE A 70 -1.92 7.06 5.04
C ILE A 70 -1.21 7.76 6.19
N GLU A 71 -0.01 8.24 5.94
CA GLU A 71 0.76 9.09 6.85
C GLU A 71 0.88 10.50 6.23
N PRO A 72 -0.03 11.43 6.59
CA PRO A 72 -0.09 12.75 5.96
C PRO A 72 1.11 13.64 6.32
N ASN A 73 1.82 13.35 7.41
CA ASN A 73 3.04 14.08 7.78
C ASN A 73 4.25 13.59 6.99
N ALA A 74 4.17 12.44 6.31
CA ALA A 74 5.21 11.90 5.43
C ALA A 74 6.61 11.98 6.08
N TRP A 75 7.48 12.83 5.52
CA TRP A 75 8.86 13.07 5.95
C TRP A 75 9.01 13.86 7.25
N GLU A 76 7.93 14.50 7.70
CA GLU A 76 7.84 15.28 8.95
C GLU A 76 7.21 14.45 10.08
N SER A 77 7.04 13.14 9.88
CA SER A 77 6.52 12.24 10.92
C SER A 77 7.46 12.15 12.12
N GLU A 78 6.88 12.09 13.32
CA GLU A 78 7.65 11.89 14.54
C GLU A 78 8.25 10.48 14.56
N THR A 79 9.59 10.40 14.66
CA THR A 79 10.30 9.14 14.90
C THR A 79 10.53 8.99 16.40
N ILE A 80 10.04 7.89 16.98
CA ILE A 80 10.23 7.55 18.39
C ILE A 80 11.43 6.61 18.53
#